data_AF-A0A558HKD5-F1
#
_entry.id   AF-A0A558HKD5-F1
#
_cell.length_a   1.000
_cell.length_b   1.000
_cell.length_c   1.000
_cell.angle_alpha   90.00
_cell.angle_beta   90.00
_cell.angle_gamma   90.00
#
_symmetry.space_group_name_H-M   'P 1'
#
loop_
_entity.id
_entity.type
_entity.pdbx_description
1 polymer ?
#
loop_
_entity_poly.entity_id
_entity_poly.type
_entity_poly.pdbx_seq_one_letter_code
_entity_poly.pdbx_strand_id
1 'polypeptide(L)' 'MNEQELAKAGISPNLVRILVETKHIDNIIADVSQALDKAAG' A
#
# COMPACT_ATOMS: atom_id res chain seq x y z
N MET A 1 -13.36 -11.14 -8.77
CA MET A 1 -12.28 -11.69 -9.60
C MET A 1 -11.73 -12.91 -8.89
N ASN A 2 -11.54 -14.02 -9.58
CA ASN A 2 -10.84 -15.18 -9.01
C ASN A 2 -9.31 -14.94 -9.01
N GLU A 3 -8.55 -15.83 -8.36
CA GLU A 3 -7.09 -15.71 -8.27
C GLU A 3 -6.40 -15.63 -9.64
N GLN A 4 -6.92 -16.36 -10.64
CA GLN A 4 -6.38 -16.38 -12.00
C GLN A 4 -6.61 -15.03 -12.72
N GLU A 5 -7.76 -14.39 -12.49
CA GLU A 5 -8.09 -13.07 -13.03
C GLU A 5 -7.25 -11.97 -12.36
N LEU A 6 -7.02 -12.06 -11.04
CA LEU A 6 -6.17 -11.12 -10.31
C LEU A 6 -4.71 -11.21 -10.75
N ALA A 7 -4.17 -12.43 -10.90
CA ALA A 7 -2.81 -12.65 -11.38
C ALA A 7 -2.61 -12.13 -12.82
N LYS A 8 -3.58 -12.33 -13.71
CA LYS A 8 -3.56 -11.76 -15.08
C LYS A 8 -3.56 -10.24 -15.08
N ALA A 9 -4.20 -9.62 -14.09
CA ALA A 9 -4.20 -8.16 -13.89
C ALA A 9 -2.95 -7.64 -13.16
N GLY A 10 -1.99 -8.51 -12.81
CA GLY A 10 -0.79 -8.13 -12.06
C GLY A 10 -1.04 -7.81 -10.58
N ILE A 11 -2.18 -8.23 -10.03
CA ILE A 11 -2.57 -7.98 -8.64
C ILE A 11 -2.12 -9.16 -7.80
N SER A 12 -1.10 -8.96 -6.96
CA SER A 12 -0.67 -9.94 -5.97
C SER A 12 -1.58 -9.88 -4.72
N PRO A 13 -1.72 -10.99 -3.96
CA PRO A 13 -2.58 -11.03 -2.77
C PRO A 13 -2.25 -9.99 -1.70
N ASN A 14 -0.99 -9.54 -1.64
CA ASN A 14 -0.50 -8.56 -0.67
C ASN A 14 -0.29 -7.17 -1.28
N LEU A 15 -0.80 -6.92 -2.49
CA LEU A 15 -0.68 -5.61 -3.13
C LEU A 15 -1.52 -4.58 -2.37
N VAL A 16 -0.84 -3.58 -1.81
CA VAL A 16 -1.49 -2.40 -1.24
C VAL A 16 -1.32 -1.23 -2.21
N ARG A 17 -2.44 -0.62 -2.63
CA ARG A 17 -2.44 0.58 -3.47
C ARG A 17 -2.87 1.79 -2.64
N ILE A 18 -1.95 2.73 -2.45
CA ILE A 18 -2.17 3.94 -1.66
C ILE A 18 -2.43 5.11 -2.60
N LEU A 19 -3.51 5.86 -2.37
CA LEU A 19 -3.73 7.15 -3.01
C LEU A 19 -3.18 8.23 -2.08
N VAL A 20 -2.40 9.15 -2.63
CA VAL A 20 -1.70 10.17 -1.86
C VAL A 20 -2.27 11.55 -2.23
N GLU A 21 -2.73 12.28 -1.22
CA GLU A 21 -3.17 13.68 -1.37
C GLU A 21 -1.97 14.65 -1.42
N THR A 22 -2.22 15.91 -1.76
CA THR A 22 -1.20 16.97 -1.74
C THR A 22 -0.86 17.39 -0.31
N LYS A 23 0.10 16.68 0.29
CA LYS A 23 0.74 17.00 1.57
C LYS A 23 2.25 17.19 1.40
N HIS A 24 2.92 17.74 2.41
CA HIS A 24 4.38 17.73 2.46
C HIS A 24 4.92 16.29 2.43
N ILE A 25 5.97 16.06 1.65
CA ILE A 25 6.54 14.73 1.42
C ILE A 25 6.99 14.05 2.72
N ASP A 26 7.56 14.81 3.65
CA ASP A 26 8.05 14.28 4.92
C ASP A 26 6.91 13.73 5.79
N ASN A 27 5.73 14.37 5.74
CA ASN A 27 4.54 13.90 6.45
C ASN A 27 4.00 12.60 5.81
N ILE A 28 4.06 12.47 4.48
CA ILE A 28 3.70 11.22 3.80
C ILE A 28 4.59 10.08 4.29
N ILE A 29 5.90 10.31 4.31
CA ILE A 29 6.88 9.32 4.71
C ILE A 29 6.67 8.93 6.18
N ALA A 30 6.52 9.91 7.08
CA ALA A 30 6.31 9.66 8.51
C ALA A 30 5.05 8.83 8.77
N ASP A 31 3.94 9.13 8.10
CA ASP A 31 2.69 8.38 8.23
C ASP A 31 2.85 6.92 7.78
N VAL A 32 3.49 6.71 6.62
CA VAL A 32 3.70 5.36 6.07
C VAL A 32 4.67 4.56 6.93
N SER A 33 5.77 5.17 7.37
CA SER A 33 6.72 4.52 8.29
C SER A 33 6.04 4.10 9.58
N GLN A 34 5.27 4.98 10.22
CA GLN A 34 4.53 4.63 11.44
C GLN A 34 3.51 3.50 11.19
N ALA A 35 2.80 3.52 10.06
CA ALA A 35 1.84 2.48 9.73
C ALA A 35 2.51 1.11 9.50
N LEU A 36 3.66 1.09 8.83
CA LEU A 36 4.46 -0.12 8.64
C LEU A 36 5.00 -0.66 9.96
N ASP A 37 5.49 0.21 10.85
CA ASP A 37 5.97 -0.20 12.17
C ASP A 37 4.85 -0.86 13.01
N LYS A 38 3.63 -0.32 12.93
CA LYS A 38 2.45 -0.91 13.58
C LYS A 38 2.05 -2.26 13.00
N ALA A 39 2.25 -2.48 11.70
CA ALA A 39 1.90 -3.72 11.03
C ALA A 39 2.97 -4.82 11.17
N ALA A 40 4.20 -4.44 11.52
CA ALA A 40 5.32 -5.36 11.72
C ALA A 40 5.38 -5.96 13.14
N GLY A 41 4.57 -5.45 14.08
CA GLY A 41 4.41 -6.00 15.44
C GLY A 41 3.23 -6.96 15.53
#